data_AF-A0A9E3C1T2-F1
#
_entry.id   AF-A0A9E3C1T2-F1
#
_cell.length_a   1.000
_cell.length_b   1.000
_cell.length_c   1.000
_cell.angle_alpha   90.00
_cell.angle_beta   90.00
_cell.angle_gamma   90.00
#
_symmetry.space_group_name_H-M   'P 1'
#
loop_
_entity.id
_entity.type
_entity.pdbx_description
1 polymer ?
#
loop_
_entity_poly.entity_id
_entity_poly.type
_entity_poly.pdbx_seq_one_letter_code
_entity_poly.pdbx_strand_id
1 'polypeptide(L)' 'LAVAEADAGKRTMVFPTRQNTLMLGEAKTVAEAIAQAKARRIVDVLPWLKTEDDGSVWLNIPPDAGYPIHRVPREKMASG' A
#
# COMPACT_ATOMS: atom_id res chain seq x y z
N LEU A 1 -15.60 2.21 -5.24
CA LEU A 1 -14.57 1.52 -4.43
C LEU A 1 -13.63 2.58 -3.89
N ALA A 2 -13.27 2.51 -2.60
CA ALA A 2 -12.49 3.57 -1.95
C ALA A 2 -11.18 3.91 -2.68
N VAL A 3 -10.50 2.92 -3.26
CA VAL A 3 -9.31 3.13 -4.11
C VAL A 3 -9.63 3.93 -5.36
N ALA A 4 -10.71 3.60 -6.06
CA ALA A 4 -11.13 4.35 -7.25
C ALA A 4 -11.54 5.80 -6.93
N GLU A 5 -12.04 6.06 -5.71
CA GLU A 5 -12.36 7.42 -5.28
C GLU A 5 -11.11 8.23 -4.92
N ALA A 6 -10.09 7.59 -4.35
CA ALA A 6 -8.78 8.20 -4.14
C ALA A 6 -7.97 8.36 -5.42
N ASP A 7 -8.13 7.46 -6.39
CA ASP A 7 -7.55 7.64 -7.72
C ASP A 7 -8.26 8.79 -8.48
N ALA A 8 -9.46 9.18 -8.05
CA ALA A 8 -10.30 10.20 -8.69
C ALA A 8 -10.30 11.58 -8.00
N GLY A 9 -9.39 11.89 -7.08
CA GLY A 9 -9.37 13.22 -6.46
C GLY A 9 -10.29 13.36 -5.24
N LYS A 10 -11.10 12.35 -4.92
CA LYS A 10 -12.25 12.48 -4.01
C LYS A 10 -11.91 12.15 -2.56
N ARG A 11 -10.79 11.47 -2.31
CA ARG A 11 -10.33 11.09 -0.97
C ARG A 11 -8.81 10.96 -0.95
N THR A 12 -8.17 11.62 0.00
CA THR A 12 -6.75 11.36 0.26
C THR A 12 -6.54 10.01 0.92
N MET A 13 -5.74 9.15 0.29
CA MET A 13 -5.19 7.95 0.92
C MET A 13 -3.67 8.02 0.90
N VAL A 14 -3.08 7.88 2.08
CA VAL A 14 -1.64 7.65 2.21
C VAL A 14 -1.29 6.26 1.70
N PHE A 15 -0.10 6.14 1.13
CA PHE A 15 0.36 4.92 0.46
C PHE A 15 0.09 3.61 1.25
N PRO A 16 0.41 3.50 2.56
CA PRO A 16 0.14 2.27 3.31
C PRO A 16 -1.35 1.91 3.39
N THR A 17 -2.23 2.90 3.60
CA THR A 17 -3.68 2.69 3.65
C THR A 17 -4.23 2.23 2.29
N ARG A 18 -3.69 2.77 1.20
CA ARG A 18 -4.04 2.32 -0.15
C ARG A 18 -3.64 0.86 -0.36
N GLN A 19 -2.44 0.45 0.06
CA GLN A 19 -1.99 -0.94 -0.06
C GLN A 19 -2.86 -1.90 0.78
N ASN A 20 -3.22 -1.53 2.01
CA ASN A 20 -4.16 -2.30 2.83
C ASN A 20 -5.52 -2.47 2.15
N THR A 21 -6.03 -1.42 1.51
CA THR A 21 -7.34 -1.46 0.84
C THR A 21 -7.30 -2.34 -0.41
N LEU A 22 -6.22 -2.29 -1.19
CA LEU A 22 -6.02 -3.17 -2.33
C LEU A 22 -5.95 -4.64 -1.90
N MET A 23 -5.21 -4.94 -0.84
CA MET A 23 -5.10 -6.27 -0.27
C MET A 23 -6.47 -6.82 0.17
N LEU A 24 -7.27 -6.01 0.88
CA LEU A 24 -8.63 -6.41 1.25
C LEU A 24 -9.51 -6.70 0.02
N GLY A 25 -9.28 -5.99 -1.09
CA GLY A 25 -9.97 -6.20 -2.36
C GLY A 25 -9.64 -7.52 -3.07
N GLU A 26 -8.61 -8.25 -2.64
CA GLU A 26 -8.29 -9.60 -3.16
C GLU A 26 -9.33 -10.64 -2.73
N ALA A 27 -9.99 -10.43 -1.59
CA ALA A 27 -11.04 -11.31 -1.08
C ALA A 27 -12.41 -10.95 -1.65
N LYS A 28 -13.20 -11.96 -2.01
CA LYS A 28 -14.56 -11.80 -2.56
C LYS A 28 -15.64 -11.73 -1.48
N THR A 29 -15.32 -12.19 -0.27
CA THR A 29 -16.23 -12.20 0.88
C THR A 29 -15.51 -11.77 2.15
N VAL A 30 -16.27 -11.31 3.14
CA VAL A 30 -15.74 -10.98 4.47
C VAL A 30 -15.09 -12.20 5.13
N ALA A 31 -15.72 -13.37 5.01
CA ALA A 31 -15.19 -14.61 5.58
C ALA A 31 -13.82 -14.96 4.97
N GLU A 32 -13.68 -14.81 3.65
CA GLU A 32 -12.42 -14.99 2.94
C GLU A 32 -11.36 -13.98 3.40
N ALA A 33 -11.70 -12.69 3.52
CA ALA A 33 -10.78 -11.67 4.00
C ALA A 33 -10.24 -11.98 5.41
N ILE A 34 -11.12 -12.44 6.31
CA ILE A 34 -10.74 -12.84 7.67
C ILE A 34 -9.84 -14.09 7.64
N ALA A 35 -10.17 -15.09 6.81
CA ALA A 35 -9.36 -16.30 6.68
C ALA A 35 -7.96 -15.99 6.13
N GLN A 36 -7.87 -15.15 5.09
CA GLN A 36 -6.61 -14.68 4.53
C GLN A 36 -5.79 -13.90 5.57
N ALA A 37 -6.41 -13.00 6.32
CA ALA A 37 -5.75 -12.23 7.37
C ALA A 37 -5.17 -13.13 8.48
N LYS A 38 -5.89 -14.17 8.90
CA LYS A 38 -5.42 -15.14 9.90
C LYS A 38 -4.25 -16.00 9.41
N ALA A 39 -4.19 -16.30 8.12
CA ALA A 39 -3.15 -17.13 7.52
C ALA A 39 -1.86 -16.33 7.18
N ARG A 40 -1.96 -15.00 7.07
CA ARG A 40 -0.82 -14.15 6.70
C ARG A 40 0.21 -14.05 7.82
N ARG A 41 1.49 -14.05 7.43
CA ARG A 41 2.60 -13.67 8.31
C ARG A 41 2.53 -12.17 8.60
N ILE A 42 2.60 -11.80 9.88
CA ILE A 42 2.69 -10.39 10.29
C ILE A 42 4.13 -9.92 10.09
N VAL A 43 4.29 -8.76 9.43
CA VAL A 43 5.57 -8.11 9.16
C VAL A 43 5.48 -6.67 9.65
N ASP A 44 6.55 -6.20 10.31
CA ASP A 44 6.65 -4.79 10.69
C ASP A 44 6.92 -3.94 9.44
N VAL A 45 5.97 -3.09 9.09
CA VAL A 45 6.03 -2.25 7.89
C VAL A 45 6.46 -0.85 8.28
N LEU A 46 7.76 -0.64 8.46
CA LEU A 46 8.33 0.69 8.68
C LEU A 46 8.75 1.30 7.33
N PRO A 47 8.10 2.38 6.85
CA PRO A 47 8.51 3.03 5.61
C PRO A 47 9.80 3.82 5.75
N TRP A 48 10.61 3.89 4.69
CA TRP A 48 11.79 4.76 4.65
C TRP A 48 11.94 5.47 3.31
N LEU A 49 12.54 6.67 3.34
CA LEU A 49 12.92 7.38 2.13
C LEU A 49 14.30 6.90 1.67
N LYS A 50 14.45 6.69 0.36
CA LYS A 50 15.72 6.35 -0.29
C LYS A 50 15.94 7.31 -1.46
N THR A 51 17.13 7.90 -1.53
CA THR A 51 17.59 8.65 -2.71
C THR A 51 18.35 7.71 -3.63
N GLU A 52 18.00 7.69 -4.90
CA GLU A 52 18.69 6.90 -5.93
C GLU A 52 19.85 7.70 -6.54
N ASP A 53 20.70 7.03 -7.33
CA ASP A 53 21.90 7.65 -7.94
C ASP A 53 21.55 8.81 -8.90
N ASP A 54 20.35 8.83 -9.46
CA ASP A 54 19.82 9.89 -10.31
C ASP A 54 19.23 11.09 -9.52
N GLY A 55 19.30 11.04 -8.19
CA GLY A 55 18.76 12.07 -7.29
C GLY A 55 17.25 11.94 -7.01
N SER A 56 16.54 10.98 -7.60
CA SER A 56 15.13 10.74 -7.32
C SER A 56 14.93 10.19 -5.90
N VAL A 57 13.86 10.62 -5.22
CA VAL A 57 13.55 10.19 -3.84
C VAL A 57 12.31 9.31 -3.84
N TRP A 58 12.43 8.13 -3.25
CA TRP A 58 11.39 7.11 -3.19
C TRP A 58 11.03 6.76 -1.75
N LEU A 59 9.73 6.65 -1.48
CA LEU A 59 9.23 5.98 -0.28
C LEU A 59 9.22 4.48 -0.54
N ASN A 60 9.88 3.73 0.32
CA ASN A 60 9.96 2.28 0.29
C ASN A 60 9.28 1.69 1.53
N ILE A 61 8.76 0.48 1.38
CA ILE A 61 8.33 -0.41 2.46
C ILE A 61 9.01 -1.77 2.27
N PRO A 62 9.07 -2.63 3.31
CA PRO A 62 9.69 -3.94 3.18
C PRO A 62 9.06 -4.76 2.04
N PRO A 63 9.85 -5.29 1.08
CA PRO A 63 9.30 -6.02 -0.07
C PRO A 63 8.64 -7.34 0.33
N ASP A 64 8.98 -7.88 1.50
CA ASP A 64 8.42 -9.11 2.06
C ASP A 64 7.13 -8.88 2.88
N ALA A 65 6.63 -7.65 2.95
CA ALA A 65 5.40 -7.29 3.65
C ALA A 65 4.11 -7.77 2.96
N GLY A 66 4.21 -8.40 1.79
CA GLY A 66 3.07 -9.02 1.11
C GLY A 66 2.13 -8.02 0.43
N TYR A 67 2.65 -6.86 0.01
CA TYR A 67 1.97 -5.90 -0.84
C TYR A 67 2.48 -5.98 -2.28
N PRO A 68 1.61 -5.76 -3.28
CA PRO A 68 2.01 -5.81 -4.70
C PRO A 68 2.94 -4.66 -5.11
N ILE A 69 2.82 -3.50 -4.45
CA ILE A 69 3.69 -2.34 -4.68
C ILE A 69 4.41 -2.03 -3.36
N HIS A 70 5.75 -2.03 -3.40
CA HIS A 70 6.58 -1.80 -2.21
C HIS A 70 7.38 -0.48 -2.26
N ARG A 71 7.25 0.30 -3.35
CA ARG A 71 7.88 1.61 -3.46
C ARG A 71 7.08 2.57 -4.34
N VAL A 72 7.11 3.85 -4.02
CA VAL A 72 6.53 4.94 -4.83
C VAL A 72 7.44 6.18 -4.81
N PRO A 73 7.42 7.02 -5.85
CA PRO A 73 8.09 8.32 -5.81
C PRO A 73 7.54 9.17 -4.66
N ARG A 74 8.38 10.05 -4.07
CA ARG A 74 8.00 10.92 -2.95
C ARG A 74 6.73 11.73 -3.22
N GLU A 75 6.56 12.17 -4.46
CA GLU A 75 5.42 12.99 -4.91
C GLU A 75 4.10 12.21 -4.87
N LYS A 76 4.16 10.88 -4.86
CA LYS A 76 3.00 9.97 -4.84
C LYS A 76 2.75 9.34 -3.46
N MET A 77 3.39 9.84 -2.39
CA MET A 77 3.22 9.31 -1.03
C MET A 77 1.79 9.48 -0.49
N ALA A 78 1.10 10.53 -0.93
CA ALA A 78 -0.32 10.74 -0.71
C ALA A 78 -0.98 10.92 -2.08
N SER A 79 -1.91 10.03 -2.43
CA SER A 79 -2.79 10.19 -3.59
C SER A 79 -4.11 10.78 -3.09
N GLY A 80 -4.50 11.92 -3.65
CA GLY A 80 -5.78 12.58 -3.42
C GLY A 80 -6.64 12.45 -4.64
#